data_AF-A0A453FB46-F1
#
_entry.id   AF-A0A453FB46-F1
#
_cell.length_a   1.000
_cell.length_b   1.000
_cell.length_c   1.000
_cell.angle_alpha   90.00
_cell.angle_beta   90.00
_cell.angle_gamma   90.00
#
_symmetry.space_group_name_H-M   'P 1'
#
loop_
_entity.id
_entity.type
_entity.pdbx_description
1 polymer ?
#
loop_
_entity_poly.entity_id
_entity_poly.type
_entity_poly.pdbx_seq_one_letter_code
_entity_poly.pdbx_strand_id
1 'polypeptide(L)'
;PWATERPARHDTLDSLLRRGVTSVEGEARCKRCSRTVTVAYELAPKFREVREFVVANRHAFDDRAPDAWMYPVLPDCAACGEKRCVWPWIADDKGEINWLFLLLGQMLGCCTLEQLKYFCKNTGRHRTGAKNRVLYYAFLEMCRQLEPRGPFDDTVADGNGFLHS
;
A
#
# COMPACT_ATOMS: atom_id res chain seq x y z
N PRO A 1 -14.00 -7.20 -7.92
CA PRO A 1 -13.66 -5.89 -7.31
C PRO A 1 -13.20 -6.03 -5.85
N TRP A 2 -11.94 -5.68 -5.56
CA TRP A 2 -11.35 -5.70 -4.21
C TRP A 2 -11.55 -4.38 -3.43
N ALA A 3 -11.88 -3.29 -4.12
CA ALA A 3 -12.25 -2.02 -3.50
C ALA A 3 -13.66 -2.11 -2.91
N THR A 4 -13.86 -1.46 -1.76
CA THR A 4 -15.19 -1.25 -1.17
C THR A 4 -15.79 0.07 -1.65
N GLU A 5 -17.07 0.32 -1.36
CA GLU A 5 -17.71 1.62 -1.60
C GLU A 5 -17.07 2.75 -0.77
N ARG A 6 -16.26 2.41 0.24
CA ARG A 6 -15.57 3.38 1.07
C ARG A 6 -14.19 3.69 0.47
N PRO A 7 -13.84 4.97 0.27
CA PRO A 7 -12.53 5.35 -0.25
C PRO A 7 -11.39 4.79 0.58
N ALA A 8 -10.30 4.38 -0.09
CA ALA A 8 -9.09 3.89 0.57
C ALA A 8 -9.30 2.68 1.50
N ARG A 9 -10.40 1.93 1.31
CA ARG A 9 -10.69 0.71 2.07
C ARG A 9 -10.89 -0.49 1.15
N HIS A 10 -10.27 -1.60 1.54
CA HIS A 10 -10.49 -2.91 0.93
C HIS A 10 -10.91 -3.93 1.98
N ASP A 11 -11.46 -5.04 1.51
CA ASP A 11 -11.82 -6.17 2.34
C ASP A 11 -10.58 -6.88 2.92
N THR A 12 -10.80 -7.76 3.90
CA THR A 12 -9.76 -8.64 4.44
C THR A 12 -9.30 -9.67 3.40
N LEU A 13 -8.08 -10.20 3.55
CA LEU A 13 -7.54 -11.24 2.69
C LEU A 13 -8.50 -12.44 2.60
N ASP A 14 -8.98 -12.94 3.74
CA ASP A 14 -9.92 -14.07 3.78
C ASP A 14 -11.22 -13.77 3.04
N SER A 15 -11.76 -12.55 3.17
CA SER A 15 -12.98 -12.13 2.47
C SER A 15 -12.76 -12.07 0.96
N LEU A 16 -11.65 -11.48 0.52
CA LEU A 16 -11.26 -11.41 -0.89
C LEU A 16 -11.12 -12.81 -1.49
N LEU A 17 -10.40 -13.71 -0.82
CA LEU A 17 -10.20 -15.09 -1.28
C LEU A 17 -11.51 -15.89 -1.33
N ARG A 18 -12.40 -15.76 -0.33
CA ARG A 18 -13.73 -16.40 -0.34
C ARG A 18 -14.60 -15.93 -1.50
N ARG A 19 -14.43 -14.68 -1.95
CA ARG A 19 -15.11 -14.10 -3.12
C ARG A 19 -14.44 -14.46 -4.45
N GLY A 20 -13.39 -15.29 -4.44
CA GLY A 20 -12.65 -15.70 -5.63
C GLY A 20 -11.65 -14.66 -6.15
N VAL A 21 -11.32 -13.63 -5.36
CA VAL A 21 -10.29 -12.66 -5.73
C VAL A 21 -8.93 -13.25 -5.38
N THR A 22 -8.28 -13.89 -6.35
CA THR A 22 -6.96 -14.51 -6.18
C THR A 22 -5.81 -13.64 -6.71
N SER A 23 -6.12 -12.68 -7.58
CA SER A 23 -5.14 -11.75 -8.14
C SER A 23 -5.64 -10.31 -8.10
N VAL A 24 -4.69 -9.38 -8.15
CA VAL A 24 -4.94 -7.93 -8.25
C VAL A 24 -4.13 -7.39 -9.40
N GLU A 25 -4.81 -6.70 -10.31
CA GLU A 25 -4.20 -6.10 -11.50
C GLU A 25 -4.11 -4.58 -11.36
N GLY A 26 -3.13 -3.99 -12.04
CA GLY A 26 -2.98 -2.56 -12.16
C GLY A 26 -2.18 -2.18 -13.40
N GLU A 27 -2.49 -1.01 -13.95
CA GLU A 27 -1.75 -0.47 -15.07
C GLU A 27 -0.44 0.17 -14.60
N ALA A 28 0.57 0.10 -15.45
CA ALA A 28 1.85 0.77 -15.25
C ALA A 28 2.38 1.27 -16.59
N ARG A 29 3.22 2.31 -16.57
CA ARG A 29 3.82 2.90 -17.76
C ARG A 29 5.33 2.98 -17.62
N CYS A 30 6.04 2.50 -18.63
CA CYS A 30 7.48 2.72 -18.73
C CYS A 30 7.77 4.22 -18.90
N LYS A 31 8.61 4.80 -18.04
CA LYS A 31 9.04 6.21 -18.13
C LYS A 31 10.04 6.48 -19.25
N ARG A 32 10.54 5.44 -19.95
CA ARG A 32 11.53 5.57 -21.04
C ARG A 32 10.88 5.49 -22.42
N CYS A 33 10.13 4.43 -22.68
CA CYS A 33 9.50 4.19 -23.98
C CYS A 33 7.98 4.44 -24.00
N SER A 34 7.41 4.88 -22.88
CA SER A 34 5.97 5.17 -22.72
C SER A 34 5.03 3.97 -22.94
N ARG A 35 5.55 2.75 -23.07
CA ARG A 35 4.73 1.53 -23.16
C ARG A 35 3.93 1.35 -21.87
N THR A 36 2.61 1.22 -22.00
CA THR A 36 1.71 0.78 -20.94
C THR A 36 1.72 -0.74 -20.86
N VAL A 37 1.70 -1.27 -19.64
CA VAL A 37 1.65 -2.68 -19.32
C VAL A 37 0.65 -2.91 -18.18
N THR A 38 -0.06 -4.03 -18.21
CA THR A 38 -0.85 -4.50 -17.08
C THR A 38 0.01 -5.43 -16.24
N VAL A 39 0.10 -5.16 -14.95
CA VAL A 39 0.83 -5.98 -13.97
C VAL A 39 -0.19 -6.66 -13.08
N ALA A 40 -0.04 -7.96 -12.90
CA ALA A 40 -0.88 -8.76 -12.02
C ALA A 40 -0.03 -9.33 -10.86
N TYR A 41 -0.60 -9.30 -9.66
CA TYR A 41 -0.03 -9.96 -8.49
C TYR A 41 -0.98 -11.03 -7.98
N GLU A 42 -0.45 -12.23 -7.73
CA GLU A 42 -1.15 -13.24 -6.94
C GLU A 42 -1.29 -12.73 -5.49
N LEU A 43 -2.52 -12.54 -5.04
CA LEU A 43 -2.87 -11.79 -3.84
C LEU A 43 -2.22 -12.38 -2.58
N ALA A 44 -2.45 -13.67 -2.32
CA ALA A 44 -1.97 -14.33 -1.11
C ALA A 44 -0.43 -14.40 -1.01
N PRO A 45 0.32 -14.91 -2.03
CA PRO A 45 1.77 -14.97 -1.92
C PRO A 45 2.40 -13.58 -1.90
N LYS A 46 1.87 -12.62 -2.67
CA LYS A 46 2.44 -11.27 -2.69
C LYS A 46 2.18 -10.52 -1.39
N PHE A 47 1.00 -10.67 -0.80
CA PHE A 47 0.74 -10.10 0.52
C PHE A 47 1.63 -10.73 1.60
N ARG A 48 1.89 -12.05 1.54
CA ARG A 48 2.80 -12.71 2.47
C ARG A 48 4.19 -12.07 2.47
N GLU A 49 4.76 -11.79 1.29
CA GLU A 49 6.04 -11.09 1.14
C GLU A 49 6.03 -9.72 1.84
N VAL A 50 5.00 -8.91 1.59
CA VAL A 50 4.86 -7.57 2.20
C VAL A 50 4.72 -7.70 3.71
N ARG A 51 3.86 -8.61 4.18
CA ARG A 51 3.63 -8.89 5.60
C ARG A 51 4.94 -9.26 6.29
N GLU A 52 5.67 -10.23 5.78
CA GLU A 52 6.91 -10.71 6.38
C GLU A 52 7.95 -9.59 6.50
N PHE A 53 8.09 -8.76 5.47
CA PHE A 53 8.96 -7.59 5.51
C PHE A 53 8.53 -6.60 6.60
N VAL A 54 7.25 -6.28 6.69
CA VAL A 54 6.71 -5.38 7.72
C VAL A 54 6.98 -5.93 9.12
N VAL A 55 6.63 -7.19 9.38
CA VAL A 55 6.79 -7.80 10.70
C VAL A 55 8.25 -7.84 11.14
N ALA A 56 9.16 -8.18 10.23
CA ALA A 56 10.58 -8.28 10.53
C ALA A 56 11.23 -6.92 10.85
N ASN A 57 10.72 -5.82 10.29
CA ASN A 57 11.42 -4.53 10.32
C ASN A 57 10.69 -3.40 11.05
N ARG A 58 9.38 -3.52 11.34
CA ARG A 58 8.56 -2.40 11.88
C ARG A 58 9.12 -1.76 13.15
N HIS A 59 9.77 -2.53 14.01
CA HIS A 59 10.35 -2.04 15.27
C HIS A 59 11.58 -1.15 15.06
N ALA A 60 12.26 -1.27 13.92
CA ALA A 60 13.44 -0.47 13.59
C ALA A 60 13.10 0.82 12.81
N PHE A 61 11.82 1.04 12.51
CA PHE A 61 11.38 2.12 11.62
C PHE A 61 11.10 3.44 12.34
N ASP A 62 10.94 3.45 13.67
CA ASP A 62 10.70 4.68 14.48
C ASP A 62 9.62 5.60 13.87
N ASP A 63 8.46 5.02 13.52
CA ASP A 63 7.34 5.68 12.83
C ASP A 63 7.67 6.28 11.45
N ARG A 64 8.72 5.80 10.78
CA ARG A 64 9.19 6.33 9.49
C ARG A 64 9.38 5.22 8.48
N ALA A 65 8.87 5.45 7.27
CA ALA A 65 9.07 4.51 6.18
C ALA A 65 10.57 4.39 5.87
N PRO A 66 11.10 3.15 5.73
CA PRO A 66 12.47 2.93 5.31
C PRO A 66 12.70 3.41 3.88
N ASP A 67 13.96 3.56 3.49
CA ASP A 67 14.32 3.96 2.12
C ASP A 67 13.75 3.03 1.05
N ALA A 68 13.65 1.72 1.33
CA ALA A 68 13.04 0.75 0.43
C ALA A 68 11.57 1.07 0.09
N TRP A 69 10.83 1.70 1.01
CA TRP A 69 9.45 2.14 0.77
C TRP A 69 9.40 3.53 0.16
N MET A 70 10.30 4.43 0.54
CA MET A 70 10.39 5.78 -0.02
C MET A 70 10.81 5.76 -1.49
N TYR A 71 11.68 4.82 -1.86
CA TYR A 71 12.26 4.64 -3.18
C TYR A 71 12.05 3.20 -3.66
N PRO A 72 10.79 2.82 -3.98
CA PRO A 72 10.47 1.45 -4.31
C PRO A 72 11.21 0.99 -5.56
N VAL A 73 11.65 -0.27 -5.55
CA VAL A 73 12.29 -0.91 -6.70
C VAL A 73 11.23 -1.16 -7.77
N LEU A 74 11.27 -0.37 -8.83
CA LEU A 74 10.36 -0.50 -9.95
C LEU A 74 10.72 -1.71 -10.83
N PRO A 75 9.76 -2.32 -11.53
CA PRO A 75 10.04 -3.35 -12.53
C PRO A 75 10.84 -2.82 -13.73
N ASP A 76 11.55 -3.74 -14.38
CA ASP A 76 12.22 -3.51 -15.65
C ASP A 76 11.20 -3.51 -16.81
N CYS A 77 11.47 -2.78 -17.87
CA CYS A 77 10.59 -2.75 -19.03
C CYS A 77 10.96 -3.84 -20.04
N ALA A 78 10.11 -4.86 -20.18
CA ALA A 78 10.30 -5.92 -21.18
C ALA A 78 10.31 -5.41 -22.63
N ALA A 79 9.70 -4.25 -22.91
CA ALA A 79 9.60 -3.72 -24.27
C ALA A 79 10.87 -3.00 -24.76
N CYS A 80 11.62 -2.33 -23.87
CA CYS A 80 12.84 -1.61 -24.25
C CYS A 80 14.09 -2.06 -23.48
N GLY A 81 13.98 -3.03 -22.56
CA GLY A 81 15.08 -3.58 -21.76
C GLY A 81 15.58 -2.67 -20.64
N GLU A 82 15.06 -1.45 -20.53
CA GLU A 82 15.47 -0.48 -19.52
C GLU A 82 15.07 -0.92 -18.11
N LYS A 83 15.98 -0.73 -17.17
CA LYS A 83 15.81 -1.21 -15.79
C LYS A 83 15.05 -0.22 -14.93
N ARG A 84 14.26 -0.73 -13.97
CA ARG A 84 13.58 0.03 -12.92
C ARG A 84 12.85 1.28 -13.43
N CYS A 85 12.10 1.13 -14.51
CA CYS A 85 11.50 2.27 -15.21
C CYS A 85 9.99 2.14 -15.41
N VAL A 86 9.39 1.02 -15.01
CA VAL A 86 7.95 0.80 -15.08
C VAL A 86 7.28 1.41 -13.85
N TRP A 87 6.66 2.58 -14.02
CA TRP A 87 6.00 3.32 -12.94
C TRP A 87 4.52 2.96 -12.88
N PRO A 88 3.93 2.73 -11.69
CA PRO A 88 2.51 2.41 -11.60
C PRO A 88 1.65 3.58 -12.06
N TRP A 89 0.54 3.29 -12.73
CA TRP A 89 -0.49 4.29 -12.94
C TRP A 89 -1.16 4.61 -11.60
N ILE A 90 -1.16 5.89 -11.24
CA ILE A 90 -1.81 6.39 -10.03
C ILE A 90 -2.81 7.42 -10.49
N ALA A 91 -4.10 7.15 -10.24
CA ALA A 91 -5.17 8.05 -10.64
C ALA A 91 -5.01 9.42 -9.98
N ASP A 92 -5.36 10.47 -10.73
CA ASP A 92 -5.43 11.85 -10.20
C ASP A 92 -6.61 11.98 -9.23
N ASP A 93 -7.73 11.32 -9.53
CA ASP A 93 -8.80 11.13 -8.56
C ASP A 93 -8.35 10.16 -7.47
N LYS A 94 -8.23 10.68 -6.26
CA LYS A 94 -7.79 9.95 -5.07
C LYS A 94 -8.74 8.80 -4.69
N GLY A 95 -10.01 8.87 -5.11
CA GLY A 95 -11.00 7.81 -4.94
C GLY A 95 -10.79 6.60 -5.86
N GLU A 96 -10.15 6.81 -7.00
CA GLU A 96 -9.92 5.77 -8.02
C GLU A 96 -8.53 5.10 -7.89
N ILE A 97 -7.70 5.56 -6.95
CA ILE A 97 -6.38 4.98 -6.73
C ILE A 97 -6.52 3.51 -6.32
N ASN A 98 -5.83 2.64 -7.05
CA ASN A 98 -5.75 1.22 -6.76
C ASN A 98 -4.77 0.94 -5.62
N TRP A 99 -5.18 1.25 -4.39
CA TRP A 99 -4.34 1.15 -3.19
C TRP A 99 -3.80 -0.26 -2.96
N LEU A 100 -4.62 -1.30 -3.19
CA LEU A 100 -4.22 -2.69 -2.97
C LEU A 100 -3.11 -3.11 -3.95
N PHE A 101 -3.22 -2.74 -5.23
CA PHE A 101 -2.16 -2.97 -6.21
C PHE A 101 -0.84 -2.30 -5.80
N LEU A 102 -0.91 -1.04 -5.35
CA LEU A 102 0.26 -0.31 -4.90
C LEU A 102 0.90 -0.92 -3.65
N LEU A 103 0.11 -1.41 -2.69
CA LEU A 103 0.62 -2.13 -1.53
C LEU A 103 1.35 -3.40 -1.94
N LEU A 104 0.72 -4.25 -2.74
CA LEU A 104 1.27 -5.55 -3.14
C LEU A 104 2.57 -5.38 -3.94
N GLY A 105 2.66 -4.35 -4.78
CA GLY A 105 3.91 -4.00 -5.45
C GLY A 105 4.93 -3.27 -4.58
N GLN A 106 4.63 -2.97 -3.31
CA GLN A 106 5.42 -2.11 -2.42
C GLN A 106 5.66 -0.70 -2.99
N MET A 107 4.75 -0.20 -3.83
CA MET A 107 4.87 1.05 -4.59
C MET A 107 4.10 2.23 -3.98
N LEU A 108 3.61 2.15 -2.74
CA LEU A 108 2.96 3.32 -2.09
C LEU A 108 3.88 4.55 -2.01
N GLY A 109 5.21 4.35 -2.01
CA GLY A 109 6.19 5.44 -2.12
C GLY A 109 6.10 6.26 -3.41
N CYS A 110 5.50 5.71 -4.47
CA CYS A 110 5.24 6.43 -5.71
C CYS A 110 4.14 7.49 -5.57
N CYS A 111 3.26 7.39 -4.56
CA CYS A 111 2.21 8.36 -4.31
C CYS A 111 2.77 9.72 -3.86
N THR A 112 2.03 10.78 -4.13
CA THR A 112 2.32 12.11 -3.57
C THR A 112 1.96 12.15 -2.08
N LEU A 113 2.51 13.13 -1.36
CA LEU A 113 2.15 13.34 0.06
C LEU A 113 0.64 13.58 0.22
N GLU A 114 0.01 14.28 -0.72
CA GLU A 114 -1.43 14.56 -0.65
C GLU A 114 -2.29 13.31 -0.84
N GLN A 115 -1.91 12.42 -1.76
CA GLN A 115 -2.59 11.14 -1.96
C GLN A 115 -2.48 10.29 -0.68
N LEU A 116 -1.29 10.21 -0.08
CA LEU A 116 -1.09 9.49 1.18
C LEU A 116 -1.86 10.11 2.36
N LYS A 117 -1.92 11.45 2.44
CA LYS A 117 -2.75 12.15 3.43
C LYS A 117 -4.25 11.88 3.23
N TYR A 118 -4.70 11.78 1.98
CA TYR A 118 -6.07 11.40 1.67
C TYR A 118 -6.37 9.98 2.13
N PHE A 119 -5.48 9.03 1.86
CA PHE A 119 -5.60 7.66 2.36
C PHE A 119 -5.75 7.66 3.90
N CYS A 120 -4.79 8.26 4.62
CA CYS A 120 -4.79 8.28 6.08
C CYS A 120 -6.03 8.96 6.66
N LYS A 121 -6.53 10.04 6.02
CA LYS A 121 -7.78 10.71 6.43
C LYS A 121 -8.98 9.75 6.38
N ASN A 122 -9.10 8.92 5.35
CA ASN A 122 -10.26 8.03 5.14
C ASN A 122 -10.15 6.72 5.94
N THR A 123 -8.96 6.38 6.41
CA THR A 123 -8.71 5.20 7.24
C THR A 123 -8.61 5.51 8.74
N GLY A 124 -8.61 6.79 9.13
CA GLY A 124 -8.53 7.23 10.52
C GLY A 124 -7.10 7.24 11.08
N ARG A 125 -6.09 7.29 10.20
CA ARG A 125 -4.67 7.33 10.57
C ARG A 125 -4.12 8.74 10.64
N HIS A 126 -3.03 8.87 11.40
CA HIS A 126 -2.31 10.12 11.52
C HIS A 126 -1.81 10.61 10.16
N ARG A 127 -2.10 11.86 9.84
CA ARG A 127 -1.89 12.46 8.50
C ARG A 127 -1.00 13.70 8.52
N THR A 128 -0.43 14.05 9.66
CA THR A 128 0.50 15.18 9.78
C THR A 128 1.94 14.70 9.73
N GLY A 129 2.86 15.56 9.30
CA GLY A 129 4.28 15.23 9.16
C GLY A 129 4.76 15.02 7.72
N ALA A 130 6.03 14.64 7.62
CA ALA A 130 6.72 14.40 6.36
C ALA A 130 6.25 13.12 5.68
N LYS A 131 6.56 12.98 4.38
CA LYS A 131 6.12 11.87 3.54
C LYS A 131 6.46 10.49 4.10
N ASN A 132 7.66 10.31 4.67
CA ASN A 132 8.06 9.03 5.27
C ASN A 132 7.18 8.61 6.46
N ARG A 133 6.73 9.55 7.31
CA ARG A 133 5.81 9.25 8.41
C ARG A 133 4.42 8.86 7.91
N VAL A 134 3.87 9.63 6.97
CA VAL A 134 2.54 9.34 6.40
C VAL A 134 2.56 8.03 5.61
N LEU A 135 3.65 7.76 4.88
CA LEU A 135 3.83 6.51 4.15
C LEU A 135 3.90 5.29 5.07
N TYR A 136 4.60 5.40 6.19
CA TYR A 136 4.67 4.35 7.21
C TYR A 136 3.27 3.93 7.69
N TYR A 137 2.47 4.90 8.15
CA TYR A 137 1.10 4.61 8.59
C TYR A 137 0.20 4.09 7.48
N ALA A 138 0.41 4.53 6.23
CA ALA A 138 -0.34 4.01 5.08
C ALA A 138 -0.05 2.51 4.86
N PHE A 139 1.22 2.09 4.89
CA PHE A 139 1.59 0.68 4.75
C PHE A 139 0.99 -0.19 5.85
N LEU A 140 1.10 0.25 7.11
CA LEU A 140 0.63 -0.53 8.26
C LEU A 140 -0.89 -0.64 8.31
N GLU A 141 -1.58 0.44 7.99
CA GLU A 141 -3.04 0.42 7.90
C GLU A 141 -3.56 -0.47 6.77
N MET A 142 -2.91 -0.45 5.60
CA MET A 142 -3.24 -1.36 4.50
C MET A 142 -3.03 -2.83 4.91
N CYS A 143 -1.92 -3.14 5.58
CA CYS A 143 -1.67 -4.49 6.10
C CYS A 143 -2.71 -4.91 7.14
N ARG A 144 -3.08 -4.01 8.06
CA ARG A 144 -4.12 -4.23 9.06
C ARG A 144 -5.50 -4.45 8.42
N GLN A 145 -5.83 -3.76 7.34
CA GLN A 145 -7.08 -4.01 6.63
C GLN A 145 -7.12 -5.43 6.01
N LEU A 146 -6.00 -5.92 5.44
CA LEU A 146 -5.92 -7.27 4.88
C LEU A 146 -5.91 -8.35 5.97
N GLU A 147 -5.19 -8.13 7.06
CA GLU A 147 -5.08 -9.06 8.20
C GLU A 147 -5.32 -8.30 9.52
N PRO A 148 -6.59 -8.11 9.94
CA PRO A 148 -6.92 -7.31 11.13
C PRO A 148 -6.42 -7.88 12.46
N ARG A 149 -6.07 -9.18 12.50
CA ARG A 149 -5.47 -9.85 13.66
C ARG A 149 -3.95 -9.96 13.55
N GLY A 150 -3.36 -9.30 12.55
CA GLY A 150 -1.93 -9.27 12.31
C GLY A 150 -1.19 -8.29 13.23
N PRO A 151 0.14 -8.39 13.33
CA PRO A 151 0.95 -7.59 14.24
C PRO A 151 1.26 -6.18 13.67
N PHE A 152 0.24 -5.49 13.14
CA PHE A 152 0.37 -4.19 12.46
C PHE A 152 -0.15 -3.00 13.28
N ASP A 153 -0.51 -3.24 14.53
CA ASP A 153 -0.91 -2.16 15.42
C ASP A 153 0.33 -1.44 15.96
N ASP A 154 0.40 -0.15 15.64
CA ASP A 154 1.28 0.83 16.29
C ASP A 154 0.50 1.69 17.28
N THR A 155 -0.53 1.11 17.91
CA THR A 155 -0.99 1.66 19.18
C THR A 155 0.17 1.51 20.16
N VAL A 156 1.11 2.46 20.11
CA VAL A 156 1.60 3.11 21.31
C VAL A 156 0.35 3.24 22.17
N ALA A 157 0.40 2.64 23.35
CA ALA A 157 -0.58 2.89 24.38
C ALA A 157 -0.58 4.40 24.63
N ASP A 158 -1.38 5.13 23.85
CA ASP A 158 -1.95 6.38 24.29
C ASP A 158 -2.74 5.98 25.53
N GLY A 159 -2.11 6.15 26.68
CA GLY A 159 -2.67 5.94 28.02
C GLY A 159 -3.81 6.90 28.32
N ASN A 160 -4.68 7.15 27.34
CA ASN A 160 -5.97 7.80 27.44
C ASN A 160 -6.96 6.95 26.64
N GLY A 161 -7.21 5.74 27.15
CA GLY A 161 -8.44 5.04 26.86
C GLY A 161 -9.61 5.86 27.39
N PHE A 162 -10.19 6.70 26.54
CA PHE A 162 -11.58 7.09 26.72
C PHE A 162 -12.43 5.89 26.35
N LEU A 163 -12.79 5.15 27.41
CA LEU A 163 -13.97 4.29 27.45
C LEU A 163 -15.14 5.06 26.84
N HIS A 164 -15.67 4.55 25.73
CA HIS A 164 -17.07 4.80 25.41
C HIS A 164 -17.83 3.50 25.68
N SER A 165 -18.59 3.58 26.76
CA SER A 165 -19.71 2.71 27.13
C SER A 165 -20.70 2.53 25.99
#